data_AF-S5R8Z0-F1
#
_entry.id   AF-S5R8Z0-F1
#
_cell.length_a   1.000
_cell.length_b   1.000
_cell.length_c   1.000
_cell.angle_alpha   90.00
_cell.angle_beta   90.00
_cell.angle_gamma   90.00
#
_symmetry.space_group_name_H-M   'P 1'
#
loop_
_entity.id
_entity.type
_entity.pdbx_description
1 polymer ?
#
loop_
_entity_poly.entity_id
_entity_poly.type
_entity_poly.pdbx_seq_one_letter_code
_entity_poly.pdbx_strand_id
1 'polypeptide(L)'
;MIVKNRKIKLLSWINLKFQFGVGYPNTNQGFRDFKKRFRLRLKEVLFFYKKAKRHVRENKIGLIITSCDLHISKLNSKNKND
;
A
#
# COMPACT_ATOMS: atom_id res chain seq x y z
N MET A 1 -19.44 -18.38 -8.00
CA MET A 1 -18.66 -17.13 -7.87
C MET A 1 -17.91 -17.18 -6.54
N ILE A 2 -16.60 -17.40 -6.53
CA ILE A 2 -15.84 -17.50 -5.25
C ILE A 2 -15.58 -16.08 -4.74
N VAL A 3 -16.27 -15.68 -3.68
CA VAL A 3 -15.99 -14.43 -2.96
C VAL A 3 -14.70 -14.63 -2.16
N LYS A 4 -13.56 -14.20 -2.73
CA LYS A 4 -12.29 -14.16 -1.98
C LYS A 4 -12.47 -13.18 -0.80
N ASN A 5 -12.50 -13.68 0.44
CA ASN A 5 -12.56 -12.85 1.63
C ASN A 5 -11.25 -12.06 1.78
N ARG A 6 -11.19 -10.85 1.22
CA ARG A 6 -9.96 -10.05 1.18
C ARG A 6 -9.78 -9.35 2.53
N LYS A 7 -8.75 -9.73 3.28
CA LYS A 7 -8.40 -9.08 4.56
C LYS A 7 -8.23 -7.57 4.35
N ILE A 8 -9.01 -6.79 5.10
CA ILE A 8 -8.90 -5.33 5.17
C ILE A 8 -7.93 -5.00 6.30
N LYS A 9 -6.96 -4.12 6.06
CA LYS A 9 -6.02 -3.66 7.08
C LYS A 9 -5.97 -2.14 7.11
N LEU A 10 -6.02 -1.57 8.32
CA LEU A 10 -5.74 -0.15 8.55
C LEU A 10 -4.25 0.02 8.87
N LEU A 11 -3.58 0.86 8.09
CA LEU A 11 -2.23 1.34 8.36
C LEU A 11 -2.33 2.79 8.81
N SER A 12 -2.19 3.04 10.11
CA SER A 12 -2.29 4.40 10.66
C SER A 12 -1.16 5.28 10.12
N TRP A 13 -1.42 6.59 10.01
CA TRP A 13 -0.39 7.56 9.62
C TRP A 13 0.80 7.58 10.56
N ILE A 14 0.57 7.28 11.84
CA ILE A 14 1.62 7.18 12.86
C ILE A 14 2.54 5.98 12.56
N ASN A 15 1.97 4.80 12.31
CA ASN A 15 2.76 3.60 11.99
C ASN A 15 3.51 3.77 10.67
N LEU A 16 2.89 4.43 9.68
CA LEU A 16 3.56 4.76 8.42
C LEU A 16 4.73 5.73 8.63
N LYS A 17 4.59 6.77 9.47
CA LYS A 17 5.72 7.67 9.80
C LYS A 17 6.81 6.93 10.56
N PHE A 18 6.46 6.01 11.46
CA PHE A 18 7.46 5.23 12.18
C PHE A 18 8.33 4.38 11.24
N GLN A 19 7.73 3.80 10.20
CA GLN A 19 8.44 2.94 9.24
C GLN A 19 9.17 3.73 8.14
N PHE A 20 8.54 4.79 7.62
CA PHE A 20 9.01 5.49 6.41
C PHE A 20 9.37 6.96 6.64
N GLY A 21 9.24 7.45 7.87
CA GLY A 21 9.35 8.86 8.21
C GLY A 21 10.71 9.28 8.77
N VAL A 22 11.77 8.50 8.50
CA VAL A 22 13.16 8.94 8.78
C VAL A 22 13.39 10.29 8.09
N GLY A 23 14.02 11.23 8.81
CA GLY A 23 14.26 12.61 8.35
C GLY A 23 13.10 13.57 8.58
N TYR A 24 11.91 13.12 9.00
CA TYR A 24 10.82 14.01 9.41
C TYR A 24 10.82 14.24 10.92
N PRO A 25 10.86 15.50 11.40
CA PRO A 25 10.89 15.80 12.82
C PRO A 25 9.62 15.28 13.52
N ASN A 26 9.73 14.99 14.83
CA ASN A 26 8.61 14.58 15.68
C ASN A 26 7.77 15.79 16.14
N THR A 27 7.40 16.64 15.18
CA THR A 27 6.54 17.80 15.38
C THR A 27 5.27 17.65 14.55
N ASN A 28 4.22 18.40 14.87
CA ASN A 28 3.00 18.44 14.07
C ASN A 28 3.28 18.83 12.61
N GLN A 29 4.24 19.72 12.38
CA GLN A 29 4.65 20.11 11.04
C GLN A 29 5.36 18.96 10.31
N GLY A 30 6.33 18.30 10.96
CA GLY A 30 7.01 17.13 10.39
C GLY A 30 6.04 15.99 10.04
N PHE A 31 4.99 15.77 10.85
CA PHE A 31 3.94 14.81 10.53
C PHE A 31 3.09 15.21 9.32
N ARG A 32 2.77 16.50 9.16
CA ARG A 32 2.06 17.01 7.98
C ARG A 32 2.91 16.86 6.71
N ASP A 33 4.20 17.20 6.80
CA ASP A 33 5.13 17.10 5.68
C ASP A 33 5.36 15.66 5.25
N PHE A 34 5.50 14.74 6.22
CA PHE A 34 5.53 13.31 5.97
C PHE A 34 4.29 12.86 5.18
N LYS A 35 3.08 13.17 5.68
CA LYS A 35 1.83 12.78 5.02
C LYS A 35 1.74 13.36 3.61
N LYS A 36 2.15 14.62 3.40
CA LYS A 36 2.17 15.25 2.07
C LYS A 36 3.09 14.50 1.10
N ARG A 37 4.33 14.19 1.51
CA ARG A 37 5.30 13.50 0.65
C ARG A 37 4.92 12.03 0.41
N PHE A 38 4.43 11.34 1.44
CA PHE A 38 3.98 9.96 1.32
C PHE A 38 2.84 9.84 0.30
N ARG A 39 1.83 10.73 0.37
CA ARG A 39 0.73 10.77 -0.61
C ARG A 39 1.22 10.99 -2.04
N LEU A 40 2.20 11.88 -2.24
CA LEU A 40 2.79 12.11 -3.56
C LEU A 40 3.40 10.82 -4.12
N ARG A 41 4.25 10.15 -3.34
CA ARG A 41 4.89 8.89 -3.73
C ARG A 41 3.86 7.77 -3.94
N LEU A 42 2.84 7.67 -3.08
CA LEU A 42 1.76 6.71 -3.25
C LEU A 42 0.99 6.94 -4.56
N LYS A 43 0.71 8.20 -4.93
CA LYS A 43 0.06 8.54 -6.20
C LYS A 43 0.90 8.09 -7.40
N GLU A 44 2.22 8.32 -7.36
CA GLU A 44 3.16 7.85 -8.38
C GLU A 44 3.12 6.32 -8.52
N VAL A 45 3.21 5.57 -7.41
CA VAL A 45 3.14 4.10 -7.42
C VAL A 45 1.81 3.59 -7.98
N LEU A 46 0.68 4.19 -7.56
CA LEU A 46 -0.65 3.78 -8.03
C LEU A 46 -0.92 4.14 -9.50
N PHE A 47 -0.14 5.06 -10.09
CA PHE A 47 -0.18 5.34 -11.53
C PHE A 47 0.34 4.15 -12.34
N PHE A 48 1.44 3.53 -11.89
CA PHE A 48 2.01 2.33 -12.52
C PHE A 48 1.19 1.07 -12.19
N TYR A 49 0.86 0.86 -10.91
CA TYR A 49 0.12 -0.33 -10.46
C TYR A 49 -1.40 -0.09 -10.44
N LYS A 50 -2.01 0.10 -11.62
CA LYS A 50 -3.44 0.44 -11.76
C LYS A 50 -4.38 -0.51 -11.01
N LYS A 51 -4.08 -1.83 -10.98
CA LYS A 51 -4.87 -2.82 -10.23
C LYS A 51 -4.89 -2.54 -8.73
N ALA A 52 -3.77 -2.09 -8.16
CA ALA A 52 -3.66 -1.78 -6.74
C ALA A 52 -4.45 -0.53 -6.32
N LYS A 53 -4.75 0.39 -7.25
CA LYS A 53 -5.50 1.63 -6.96
C LYS A 53 -6.87 1.37 -6.34
N ARG A 54 -7.56 0.29 -6.73
CA ARG A 54 -8.86 -0.09 -6.17
C ARG A 54 -8.76 -0.72 -4.77
N HIS A 55 -7.54 -1.04 -4.33
CA HIS A 55 -7.23 -1.72 -3.09
C HIS A 55 -6.65 -0.81 -2.01
N VAL A 56 -6.44 0.48 -2.30
CA VAL A 56 -5.93 1.46 -1.34
C VAL A 56 -6.94 2.61 -1.24
N ARG A 57 -7.41 2.89 -0.02
CA ARG A 57 -8.26 4.04 0.29
C ARG A 57 -7.66 4.81 1.45
N GLU A 58 -7.77 6.12 1.42
CA GLU A 58 -7.31 6.97 2.52
C GLU A 58 -8.48 7.41 3.40
N ASN A 59 -8.24 7.53 4.71
CA ASN A 59 -9.10 8.26 5.63
C ASN A 59 -8.27 9.18 6.56
N LYS A 60 -8.93 9.84 7.51
CA LYS A 60 -8.26 10.75 8.47
C LYS A 60 -7.20 10.05 9.33
N ILE A 61 -7.36 8.76 9.61
CA ILE A 61 -6.51 7.97 10.51
C ILE A 61 -5.30 7.38 9.76
N GLY A 62 -5.46 7.01 8.48
CA GLY A 62 -4.43 6.30 7.73
C GLY A 62 -4.90 5.79 6.37
N LEU A 63 -4.29 4.68 5.95
CA LEU A 63 -4.62 3.96 4.72
C LEU A 63 -5.36 2.67 5.04
N ILE A 64 -6.50 2.48 4.40
CA ILE A 64 -7.23 1.21 4.36
C ILE A 64 -6.73 0.47 3.12
N ILE A 65 -6.14 -0.70 3.32
CA ILE A 65 -5.63 -1.55 2.25
C ILE A 65 -6.35 -2.90 2.23
N THR A 66 -6.53 -3.43 1.03
CA THR A 66 -7.01 -4.80 0.80
C THR A 66 -5.99 -5.57 -0.03
N SER A 67 -6.01 -6.90 0.04
CA SER A 67 -5.15 -7.70 -0.83
C SER A 67 -5.48 -7.43 -2.31
N CYS A 68 -4.45 -7.27 -3.14
CA CYS A 68 -4.54 -7.20 -4.60
C CYS A 68 -4.12 -8.56 -5.18
N ASP A 69 -4.61 -8.92 -6.37
CA ASP A 69 -4.08 -10.08 -7.08
C ASP A 69 -2.61 -9.81 -7.46
N LEU A 70 -1.75 -10.84 -7.39
CA LEU A 70 -0.33 -10.70 -7.72
C LEU A 70 -0.15 -10.30 -9.19
N HIS A 71 0.76 -9.35 -9.44
CA HIS A 71 1.13 -8.94 -10.80
C HIS A 71 2.06 -9.96 -11.48
N ILE A 72 2.59 -10.92 -10.71
CA ILE A 72 3.50 -11.95 -11.21
C ILE A 72 2.66 -13.16 -11.61
N SER A 73 2.84 -13.62 -12.85
CA SER A 73 2.31 -14.90 -13.30
C SER A 73 2.77 -15.98 -12.34
N LYS A 74 1.86 -16.83 -11.87
CA LYS A 74 2.27 -18.04 -11.14
C LYS A 74 3.19 -18.80 -12.10
N LEU A 75 4.49 -18.87 -11.81
CA LEU A 75 5.38 -19.73 -12.58
C LEU A 75 4.76 -21.12 -12.46
N ASN A 76 4.27 -21.68 -13.56
CA ASN A 76 3.77 -23.05 -13.54
C ASN A 76 4.97 -23.91 -13.18
N SER A 77 5.01 -24.42 -11.94
CA SER A 77 5.90 -25.50 -11.53
C SER A 77 5.41 -26.81 -12.19
N LYS A 78 5.45 -26.85 -13.51
CA LYS A 78 5.24 -28.01 -14.37
C LYS A 78 6.11 -27.84 -15.62
N ASN A 79 7.41 -28.02 -15.44
CA ASN A 79 8.19 -28.77 -16.41
C ASN A 79 8.35 -30.14 -15.74
N LYS A 80 7.44 -31.07 -16.04
CA LYS A 80 7.57 -32.10 -17.10
C LYS A 80 8.81 -32.95 -16.87
N ASN A 81 8.53 -34.20 -16.51
CA ASN A 81 9.38 -35.35 -16.78
C ASN A 81 9.95 -35.21 -18.21
N ASP A 82 11.27 -35.31 -18.32
CA ASP A 82 11.99 -36.13 -19.27
C ASP A 82 13.22 -36.68 -18.54
#